data_AF-A0A3S3R8Y4-F1
#
_entry.id   AF-A0A3S3R8Y4-F1
#
_cell.length_a   1.000
_cell.length_b   1.000
_cell.length_c   1.000
_cell.angle_alpha   90.00
_cell.angle_beta   90.00
_cell.angle_gamma   90.00
#
_symmetry.space_group_name_H-M   'P 1'
#
loop_
_entity.id
_entity.type
_entity.pdbx_description
1 polymer ?
#
loop_
_entity_poly.entity_id
_entity_poly.type
_entity_poly.pdbx_seq_one_letter_code
_entity_poly.pdbx_strand_id
1 'polypeptide(L)'
;MGSRLLAMANAKSVADAFGYRFGFTWNRTAVADKTFHVVDVVDRIFSAEFIERHWLGARIRESDFDVLDAAALQKLRLEDGKRPGNPSGWICDDFRVLDPFRGGEAGLFDASRALRSLGFSDSVRQATDEAARNRFPRPMAALHLRSGDIVRGKYRTRLVFGRKVIPATLAKAIVRELSSMGLATLLIGEDRATLDYLKAETGASLAEDFGAGAFEDRTQRAFFEMALMAQCQRIHAGSSIFASIASLMGGIPMIGTNTLFDKSRAAEIILDELKDRQADYHPLEAAFGYQAAFLNLEDRIGPAQARDILERAHGLDPQNDVYALKMASAYFREHDYPSGEAVLRSRMAAQFQARPQIPLPMMKVLGDEASGGFVLMRDFEFFLAAARAGYPCAAACSAWIRQQVSAERKAALAMARQAVTAEPANRMFRKIERRIRQGRKPKAGLLAKLRWRLAGLARF
;
A
#
# COMPACT_ATOMS: atom_id res chain seq x y z
N MET A 1 -0.98 10.04 8.20
CA MET A 1 -1.17 11.50 8.16
C MET A 1 -1.70 11.96 6.81
N GLY A 2 -0.97 11.76 5.70
CA GLY A 2 -1.33 12.27 4.38
C GLY A 2 -2.76 11.94 3.89
N SER A 3 -3.26 10.71 4.11
CA SER A 3 -4.63 10.35 3.68
C SER A 3 -5.72 11.15 4.41
N ARG A 4 -5.49 11.47 5.69
CA ARG A 4 -6.40 12.32 6.47
C ARG A 4 -6.37 13.77 5.97
N LEU A 5 -5.18 14.30 5.70
CA LEU A 5 -5.04 15.65 5.15
C LEU A 5 -5.70 15.79 3.78
N LEU A 6 -5.57 14.77 2.92
CA LEU A 6 -6.17 14.79 1.59
C LEU A 6 -7.70 14.71 1.67
N ALA A 7 -8.23 13.83 2.53
CA ALA A 7 -9.66 13.77 2.80
C ALA A 7 -10.19 15.09 3.39
N MET A 8 -9.46 15.71 4.33
CA MET A 8 -9.81 17.01 4.89
C MET A 8 -9.81 18.13 3.83
N ALA A 9 -8.80 18.18 2.97
CA ALA A 9 -8.74 19.16 1.88
C ALA A 9 -9.91 19.00 0.91
N ASN A 10 -10.26 17.76 0.54
CA ASN A 10 -11.43 17.47 -0.29
C ASN A 10 -12.73 17.90 0.42
N ALA A 11 -12.94 17.47 1.66
CA ALA A 11 -14.13 17.80 2.44
C ALA A 11 -14.30 19.31 2.63
N LYS A 12 -13.21 20.03 2.94
CA LYS A 12 -13.23 21.48 3.05
C LYS A 12 -13.51 22.15 1.70
N SER A 13 -12.94 21.66 0.61
CA SER A 13 -13.22 22.19 -0.71
C SER A 13 -14.70 22.04 -1.10
N VAL A 14 -15.32 20.91 -0.74
CA VAL A 14 -16.76 20.70 -0.95
C VAL A 14 -17.55 21.67 -0.07
N ALA A 15 -17.22 21.77 1.21
CA ALA A 15 -17.89 22.68 2.13
C ALA A 15 -17.82 24.14 1.64
N ASP A 16 -16.64 24.60 1.21
CA ASP A 16 -16.44 25.94 0.67
C ASP A 16 -17.28 26.18 -0.60
N ALA A 17 -17.32 25.20 -1.52
CA ALA A 17 -18.08 25.32 -2.78
C ALA A 17 -19.60 25.42 -2.56
N PHE A 18 -20.12 24.77 -1.52
CA PHE A 18 -21.55 24.76 -1.18
C PHE A 18 -21.93 25.73 -0.05
N GLY A 19 -20.98 26.48 0.52
CA GLY A 19 -21.23 27.38 1.65
C GLY A 19 -21.57 26.67 2.97
N TYR A 20 -21.15 25.42 3.14
CA TYR A 20 -21.33 24.67 4.39
C TYR A 20 -20.20 24.91 5.39
N ARG A 21 -20.47 24.63 6.67
CA ARG A 21 -19.43 24.63 7.71
C ARG A 21 -18.56 23.38 7.55
N PHE A 22 -17.24 23.59 7.47
CA PHE A 22 -16.27 22.52 7.58
C PHE A 22 -15.99 22.15 9.05
N GLY A 23 -15.92 20.85 9.34
CA GLY A 23 -15.43 20.31 10.59
C GLY A 23 -14.67 18.99 10.38
N PHE A 24 -13.82 18.61 11.33
CA PHE A 24 -13.00 17.39 11.22
C PHE A 24 -12.86 16.64 12.54
N THR A 25 -12.63 15.34 12.45
CA THR A 25 -12.24 14.49 13.58
C THR A 25 -10.75 14.21 13.55
N TRP A 26 -10.11 14.27 14.71
CA TRP A 26 -8.69 13.93 14.87
C TRP A 26 -8.39 13.52 16.30
N ASN A 27 -7.53 12.53 16.50
CA ASN A 27 -7.20 12.04 17.83
C ASN A 27 -6.23 12.98 18.57
N ARG A 28 -6.47 13.19 19.87
CA ARG A 28 -5.48 13.81 20.78
C ARG A 28 -4.44 12.84 21.33
N THR A 29 -4.51 11.58 20.92
CA THR A 29 -3.48 10.58 21.20
C THR A 29 -2.79 10.20 19.90
N ALA A 30 -1.46 10.23 19.92
CA ALA A 30 -0.68 9.82 18.75
C ALA A 30 -1.05 8.37 18.40
N VAL A 31 -1.43 8.15 17.15
CA VAL A 31 -1.65 6.80 16.66
C VAL A 31 -0.35 6.34 16.04
N ALA A 32 0.37 5.49 16.78
CA ALA A 32 1.54 4.80 16.28
C ALA A 32 1.18 3.33 15.99
N ASP A 33 1.12 2.96 14.71
CA ASP A 33 1.37 1.56 14.36
C ASP A 33 2.88 1.40 14.21
N LYS A 34 3.40 0.39 14.91
CA LYS A 34 4.82 0.17 15.19
C LYS A 34 5.66 0.44 13.95
N THR A 35 6.55 1.42 14.08
CA THR A 35 7.68 1.76 13.19
C THR A 35 7.38 2.63 11.97
N PHE A 36 6.22 2.55 11.30
CA PHE A 36 6.05 3.19 9.98
C PHE A 36 4.83 4.11 9.79
N HIS A 37 3.81 4.04 10.65
CA HIS A 37 2.63 4.91 10.57
C HIS A 37 2.47 5.70 11.86
N VAL A 38 3.03 6.91 11.88
CA VAL A 38 2.77 7.87 12.94
C VAL A 38 1.78 8.90 12.41
N VAL A 39 0.66 9.04 13.12
CA VAL A 39 -0.20 10.21 12.97
C VAL A 39 -0.09 10.99 14.27
N ASP A 40 0.49 12.19 14.16
CA ASP A 40 0.71 13.03 15.32
C ASP A 40 -0.62 13.57 15.88
N VAL A 41 -0.58 14.06 17.12
CA VAL A 41 -1.74 14.65 17.78
C VAL A 41 -2.18 15.93 17.06
N VAL A 42 -3.47 16.26 17.18
CA VAL A 42 -4.08 17.42 16.50
C VAL A 42 -3.31 18.71 16.77
N ASP A 43 -2.87 18.92 18.02
CA ASP A 43 -2.23 20.14 18.51
C ASP A 43 -0.82 20.37 17.92
N ARG A 44 -0.19 19.31 17.37
CA ARG A 44 1.09 19.43 16.69
C ARG A 44 0.96 19.81 15.22
N ILE A 45 -0.20 19.56 14.62
CA ILE A 45 -0.44 19.76 13.18
C ILE A 45 -1.20 21.06 12.92
N PHE A 46 -2.17 21.41 13.76
CA PHE A 46 -3.05 22.54 13.57
C PHE A 46 -2.90 23.59 14.68
N SER A 47 -3.18 24.85 14.36
CA SER A 47 -3.18 25.94 15.33
C SER A 47 -4.36 25.84 16.29
N ALA A 48 -4.22 26.42 17.48
CA ALA A 48 -5.28 26.46 18.49
C ALA A 48 -6.58 27.08 17.93
N GLU A 49 -6.45 28.19 17.18
CA GLU A 49 -7.59 28.88 16.53
C GLU A 49 -8.32 27.97 15.53
N PHE A 50 -7.59 27.19 14.74
CA PHE A 50 -8.20 26.28 13.77
C PHE A 50 -8.90 25.11 14.47
N ILE A 51 -8.30 24.59 15.54
CA ILE A 51 -8.87 23.54 16.37
C ILE A 51 -10.17 24.02 17.00
N GLU A 52 -10.18 25.20 17.63
CA GLU A 52 -11.38 25.76 18.28
C GLU A 52 -12.55 25.92 17.30
N ARG A 53 -12.28 26.35 16.07
CA ARG A 53 -13.31 26.60 15.06
C ARG A 53 -13.86 25.33 14.40
N HIS A 54 -13.00 24.36 14.11
CA HIS A 54 -13.31 23.26 13.18
C HIS A 54 -13.21 21.85 13.77
N TRP A 55 -12.59 21.66 14.93
CA TRP A 55 -12.41 20.31 15.49
C TRP A 55 -13.69 19.83 16.18
N LEU A 56 -14.24 18.71 15.70
CA LEU A 56 -15.45 18.08 16.24
C LEU A 56 -15.14 17.07 17.36
N GLY A 57 -13.88 16.98 17.78
CA GLY A 57 -13.39 16.00 18.76
C GLY A 57 -12.72 14.78 18.12
N ALA A 58 -12.33 13.83 18.97
CA ALA A 58 -11.68 12.59 18.51
C ALA A 58 -12.65 11.62 17.81
N ARG A 59 -13.94 11.73 18.11
CA ARG A 59 -15.02 10.93 17.52
C ARG A 59 -16.28 11.78 17.43
N ILE A 60 -17.06 11.49 16.39
CA ILE A 60 -18.46 11.93 16.26
C ILE A 60 -19.38 10.72 16.37
N ARG A 61 -20.67 10.97 16.58
CA ARG A 61 -21.69 9.92 16.45
C ARG A 61 -22.03 9.78 14.98
N GLU A 62 -21.51 8.73 14.33
CA GLU A 62 -21.67 8.52 12.88
C GLU A 62 -23.13 8.44 12.43
N SER A 63 -24.06 7.98 13.28
CA SER A 63 -25.49 7.92 12.97
C SER A 63 -26.14 9.30 12.74
N ASP A 64 -25.46 10.37 13.13
CA ASP A 64 -25.99 11.73 12.98
C ASP A 64 -25.64 12.34 11.61
N PHE A 65 -24.92 11.61 10.75
CA PHE A 65 -24.41 12.11 9.46
C PHE A 65 -24.62 11.08 8.34
N ASP A 66 -24.86 11.55 7.12
CA ASP A 66 -24.80 10.71 5.91
C ASP A 66 -23.38 10.62 5.36
N VAL A 67 -23.05 9.57 4.61
CA VAL A 67 -21.73 9.43 3.95
C VAL A 67 -21.78 10.05 2.56
N LEU A 68 -20.86 10.99 2.30
CA LEU A 68 -20.69 11.63 1.01
C LEU A 68 -19.60 10.93 0.20
N ASP A 69 -20.01 9.96 -0.59
CA ASP A 69 -19.17 9.39 -1.64
C ASP A 69 -19.26 10.20 -2.95
N ALA A 70 -18.48 9.82 -3.95
CA ALA A 70 -18.46 10.53 -5.23
C ALA A 70 -19.81 10.50 -5.97
N ALA A 71 -20.60 9.43 -5.83
CA ALA A 71 -21.90 9.30 -6.47
C ALA A 71 -22.97 10.17 -5.77
N ALA A 72 -22.89 10.27 -4.45
CA ALA A 72 -23.70 11.20 -3.67
C ALA A 72 -23.34 12.66 -4.00
N LEU A 73 -22.05 12.98 -4.11
CA LEU A 73 -21.58 14.32 -4.45
C LEU A 73 -22.06 14.77 -5.84
N GLN A 74 -22.08 13.89 -6.84
CA GLN A 74 -22.63 14.20 -8.18
C GLN A 74 -24.11 14.58 -8.16
N LYS A 75 -24.86 14.13 -7.15
CA LYS A 75 -26.29 14.39 -7.00
C LYS A 75 -26.58 15.54 -6.03
N LEU A 76 -25.58 15.97 -5.26
CA LEU A 76 -25.73 16.95 -4.20
C LEU A 76 -26.07 18.31 -4.79
N ARG A 77 -27.23 18.86 -4.41
CA ARG A 77 -27.62 20.24 -4.73
C ARG A 77 -27.45 21.12 -3.50
N LEU A 78 -27.19 22.42 -3.73
CA LEU A 78 -27.12 23.45 -2.67
C LEU A 78 -28.31 23.39 -1.68
N GLU A 79 -29.48 22.99 -2.17
CA GLU A 79 -30.75 22.94 -1.43
C GLU A 79 -30.89 21.72 -0.50
N ASP A 80 -30.05 20.69 -0.66
CA ASP A 80 -30.22 19.42 0.08
C ASP A 80 -29.79 19.50 1.56
N GLY A 81 -29.06 20.54 1.95
CA GLY A 81 -28.57 20.74 3.33
C GLY A 81 -29.58 21.35 4.32
N LYS A 82 -30.84 21.61 3.91
CA LYS A 82 -31.85 22.28 4.76
C LYS A 82 -33.22 21.58 4.79
N ARG A 83 -33.27 20.26 4.92
CA ARG A 83 -34.56 19.54 5.10
C ARG A 83 -34.86 19.28 6.59
N PRO A 84 -36.09 19.54 7.08
CA PRO A 84 -36.49 19.15 8.44
C PRO A 84 -36.40 17.63 8.61
N GLY A 85 -35.69 17.16 9.64
CA GLY A 85 -35.48 15.74 9.93
C GLY A 85 -34.25 15.08 9.27
N ASN A 86 -33.38 15.85 8.59
CA ASN A 86 -32.16 15.35 7.98
C ASN A 86 -30.99 15.19 8.98
N PRO A 87 -29.99 14.33 8.65
CA PRO A 87 -28.72 14.26 9.36
C PRO A 87 -28.06 15.64 9.50
N SER A 88 -27.26 15.79 10.55
CA SER A 88 -26.56 17.03 10.94
C SER A 88 -25.52 17.50 9.92
N GLY A 89 -25.27 16.71 8.87
CA GLY A 89 -24.35 17.00 7.78
C GLY A 89 -23.90 15.71 7.08
N TRP A 90 -22.75 15.81 6.42
CA TRP A 90 -22.16 14.73 5.65
C TRP A 90 -20.75 14.37 6.14
N ILE A 91 -20.43 13.08 6.19
CA ILE A 91 -19.09 12.54 6.39
C ILE A 91 -18.42 12.41 5.03
N CYS A 92 -17.31 13.10 4.85
CA CYS A 92 -16.45 12.98 3.68
C CYS A 92 -15.07 12.48 4.13
N ASP A 93 -14.86 11.17 4.09
CA ASP A 93 -13.65 10.51 4.56
C ASP A 93 -12.83 9.81 3.45
N ASP A 94 -13.34 9.81 2.20
CA ASP A 94 -12.61 9.31 1.05
C ASP A 94 -11.72 10.39 0.41
N PHE A 95 -10.41 10.15 0.43
CA PHE A 95 -9.42 11.01 -0.21
C PHE A 95 -9.49 11.00 -1.76
N ARG A 96 -10.35 10.16 -2.35
CA ARG A 96 -10.64 10.09 -3.80
C ARG A 96 -12.03 10.60 -4.18
N VAL A 97 -12.79 11.16 -3.24
CA VAL A 97 -14.16 11.66 -3.48
C VAL A 97 -14.23 12.65 -4.66
N LEU A 98 -13.16 13.41 -4.90
CA LEU A 98 -13.07 14.41 -5.97
C LEU A 98 -12.44 13.88 -7.27
N ASP A 99 -11.96 12.63 -7.33
CA ASP A 99 -11.29 12.10 -8.52
C ASP A 99 -12.14 12.20 -9.80
N PRO A 100 -13.46 11.94 -9.78
CA PRO A 100 -14.33 12.11 -10.97
C PRO A 100 -14.45 13.55 -11.47
N PHE A 101 -14.14 14.54 -10.64
CA PHE A 101 -14.32 15.97 -10.91
C PHE A 101 -13.05 16.65 -11.45
N ARG A 102 -11.94 15.91 -11.62
CA ARG A 102 -10.66 16.44 -12.12
C ARG A 102 -10.63 16.74 -13.63
N GLY A 103 -11.75 16.57 -14.33
CA GLY A 103 -11.92 16.71 -15.78
C GLY A 103 -12.78 17.92 -16.19
N GLY A 104 -13.85 17.71 -16.98
CA GLY A 104 -14.69 18.80 -17.52
C GLY A 104 -15.45 19.66 -16.50
N GLU A 105 -15.47 19.26 -15.23
CA GLU A 105 -15.99 20.03 -14.09
C GLU A 105 -14.86 20.66 -13.24
N ALA A 106 -13.63 20.70 -13.79
CA ALA A 106 -12.48 21.32 -13.15
C ALA A 106 -12.75 22.79 -12.86
N GLY A 107 -12.85 23.11 -11.56
CA GLY A 107 -13.09 24.48 -11.08
C GLY A 107 -14.17 24.59 -10.01
N LEU A 108 -15.08 23.62 -9.90
CA LEU A 108 -16.09 23.63 -8.83
C LEU A 108 -15.44 23.42 -7.45
N PHE A 109 -14.43 22.55 -7.38
CA PHE A 109 -13.70 22.23 -6.17
C PHE A 109 -12.23 22.63 -6.31
N ASP A 110 -11.73 23.39 -5.33
CA ASP A 110 -10.33 23.79 -5.20
C ASP A 110 -9.72 23.20 -3.92
N ALA A 111 -9.39 21.91 -3.99
CA ALA A 111 -8.72 21.20 -2.90
C ALA A 111 -7.33 21.79 -2.57
N SER A 112 -6.68 22.46 -3.52
CA SER A 112 -5.37 23.09 -3.32
C SER A 112 -5.50 24.32 -2.41
N ARG A 113 -6.45 25.20 -2.71
CA ARG A 113 -6.82 26.33 -1.84
C ARG A 113 -7.34 25.85 -0.50
N ALA A 114 -8.18 24.81 -0.48
CA ALA A 114 -8.69 24.24 0.75
C ALA A 114 -7.55 23.74 1.65
N LEU A 115 -6.56 23.01 1.10
CA LEU A 115 -5.38 22.56 1.84
C LEU A 115 -4.57 23.74 2.40
N ARG A 116 -4.30 24.77 1.61
CA ARG A 116 -3.59 25.99 2.07
C ARG A 116 -4.34 26.75 3.16
N SER A 117 -5.67 26.66 3.17
CA SER A 117 -6.52 27.30 4.18
C SER A 117 -6.68 26.51 5.47
N LEU A 118 -6.12 25.30 5.56
CA LEU A 118 -6.04 24.60 6.84
C LEU A 118 -5.12 25.39 7.77
N GLY A 119 -5.60 25.71 8.97
CA GLY A 119 -4.82 26.46 9.93
C GLY A 119 -3.77 25.57 10.59
N PHE A 120 -2.64 25.36 9.91
CA PHE A 120 -1.51 24.60 10.43
C PHE A 120 -0.89 25.27 11.67
N SER A 121 -0.24 24.49 12.54
CA SER A 121 0.49 25.00 13.71
C SER A 121 1.68 25.87 13.31
N ASP A 122 2.20 26.70 14.23
CA ASP A 122 3.39 27.53 13.99
C ASP A 122 4.59 26.72 13.53
N SER A 123 4.82 25.56 14.14
CA SER A 123 5.93 24.68 13.80
C SER A 123 5.82 24.10 12.39
N VAL A 124 4.61 23.71 11.97
CA VAL A 124 4.37 23.25 10.59
C VAL A 124 4.55 24.40 9.60
N ARG A 125 4.02 25.59 9.91
CA ARG A 125 4.20 26.78 9.06
C ARG A 125 5.68 27.14 8.90
N GLN A 126 6.43 27.17 10.00
CA GLN A 126 7.87 27.41 9.97
C GLN A 126 8.58 26.42 9.04
N ALA A 127 8.25 25.12 9.13
CA ALA A 127 8.84 24.11 8.26
C ALA A 127 8.50 24.35 6.77
N THR A 128 7.26 24.72 6.44
CA THR A 128 6.87 25.03 5.07
C THR A 128 7.50 26.34 4.55
N ASP A 129 7.65 27.34 5.42
CA ASP A 129 8.26 28.63 5.08
C ASP A 129 9.77 28.51 4.88
N GLU A 130 10.46 27.72 5.70
CA GLU A 130 11.87 27.36 5.46
C GLU A 130 12.04 26.65 4.11
N ALA A 131 11.17 25.70 3.77
CA ALA A 131 11.21 25.08 2.46
C ALA A 131 11.01 26.12 1.34
N ALA A 132 10.06 27.03 1.48
CA ALA A 132 9.75 28.07 0.47
C ALA A 132 10.88 29.11 0.26
N ARG A 133 11.77 29.28 1.25
CA ARG A 133 12.97 30.11 1.14
C ARG A 133 14.06 29.50 0.26
N ASN A 134 14.02 28.18 0.05
CA ASN A 134 15.00 27.52 -0.80
C ASN A 134 14.82 27.94 -2.27
N ARG A 135 15.95 28.21 -2.93
CA ARG A 135 15.98 28.50 -4.37
C ARG A 135 16.70 27.37 -5.08
N PHE A 136 16.00 26.71 -5.99
CA PHE A 136 16.63 25.70 -6.82
C PHE A 136 17.55 26.35 -7.86
N PRO A 137 18.77 25.84 -8.06
CA PRO A 137 19.73 26.43 -8.99
C PRO A 137 19.30 26.26 -10.45
N ARG A 138 18.40 25.31 -10.72
CA ARG A 138 17.81 25.04 -12.03
C ARG A 138 16.42 24.42 -11.81
N PRO A 139 15.56 24.38 -12.84
CA PRO A 139 14.28 23.68 -12.74
C PRO A 139 14.45 22.22 -12.29
N MET A 140 13.61 21.79 -11.34
CA MET A 140 13.68 20.45 -10.76
C MET A 140 12.39 19.66 -10.98
N ALA A 141 12.55 18.34 -11.11
CA ALA A 141 11.50 17.36 -10.86
C ALA A 141 11.80 16.63 -9.55
N ALA A 142 10.77 16.39 -8.74
CA ALA A 142 10.92 15.53 -7.57
C ALA A 142 10.75 14.07 -7.97
N LEU A 143 11.57 13.17 -7.42
CA LEU A 143 11.43 11.73 -7.53
C LEU A 143 11.23 11.14 -6.12
N HIS A 144 10.02 10.65 -5.86
CA HIS A 144 9.63 10.14 -4.55
C HIS A 144 9.72 8.61 -4.47
N LEU A 145 10.69 8.11 -3.72
CA LEU A 145 10.97 6.69 -3.48
C LEU A 145 10.30 6.23 -2.19
N ARG A 146 9.03 5.80 -2.30
CA ARG A 146 8.24 5.28 -1.17
C ARG A 146 8.66 3.85 -0.82
N SER A 147 9.65 3.64 0.05
CA SER A 147 10.03 2.28 0.49
C SER A 147 9.26 1.84 1.75
N GLY A 148 9.66 2.34 2.92
CA GLY A 148 9.00 2.16 4.20
C GLY A 148 8.47 0.76 4.49
N ASP A 149 7.23 0.71 4.98
CA ASP A 149 6.53 -0.50 5.35
C ASP A 149 6.15 -1.41 4.17
N ILE A 150 6.15 -0.88 2.95
CA ILE A 150 5.81 -1.61 1.71
C ILE A 150 7.00 -2.41 1.22
N VAL A 151 8.23 -1.91 1.36
CA VAL A 151 9.44 -2.64 0.97
C VAL A 151 10.07 -3.36 2.17
N ARG A 152 10.19 -2.67 3.31
CA ARG A 152 10.92 -3.16 4.49
C ARG A 152 10.02 -3.69 5.61
N GLY A 153 8.72 -3.43 5.51
CA GLY A 153 7.77 -3.77 6.56
C GLY A 153 6.91 -4.99 6.27
N LYS A 154 5.80 -5.07 7.01
CA LYS A 154 4.82 -6.16 6.96
C LYS A 154 3.99 -6.19 5.68
N TYR A 155 4.02 -5.13 4.87
CA TYR A 155 3.18 -5.01 3.68
C TYR A 155 3.88 -5.45 2.38
N ARG A 156 5.13 -5.87 2.44
CA ARG A 156 5.89 -6.39 1.29
C ARG A 156 5.29 -7.61 0.61
N THR A 157 4.48 -8.39 1.33
CA THR A 157 3.72 -9.52 0.80
C THR A 157 2.47 -9.10 0.03
N ARG A 158 2.07 -7.81 0.06
CA ARG A 158 0.87 -7.28 -0.60
C ARG A 158 1.23 -6.62 -1.92
N LEU A 159 1.26 -7.41 -2.99
CA LEU A 159 1.66 -6.98 -4.34
C LEU A 159 0.93 -5.71 -4.83
N VAL A 160 -0.35 -5.56 -4.46
CA VAL A 160 -1.16 -4.37 -4.79
C VAL A 160 -0.56 -3.05 -4.31
N PHE A 161 0.22 -3.06 -3.23
CA PHE A 161 0.90 -1.88 -2.73
C PHE A 161 2.20 -1.57 -3.48
N GLY A 162 2.70 -2.49 -4.30
CA GLY A 162 3.86 -2.24 -5.17
C GLY A 162 3.65 -1.01 -6.07
N ARG A 163 2.42 -0.73 -6.51
CA ARG A 163 2.08 0.47 -7.31
C ARG A 163 2.32 1.81 -6.60
N LYS A 164 2.51 1.79 -5.27
CA LYS A 164 2.82 2.98 -4.48
C LYS A 164 4.31 3.34 -4.52
N VAL A 165 5.15 2.41 -4.94
CA VAL A 165 6.60 2.48 -4.83
C VAL A 165 7.20 2.61 -6.22
N ILE A 166 8.17 3.50 -6.37
CA ILE A 166 9.10 3.45 -7.49
C ILE A 166 10.29 2.61 -7.00
N PRO A 167 10.63 1.48 -7.66
CA PRO A 167 11.79 0.69 -7.29
C PRO A 167 13.06 1.54 -7.33
N ALA A 168 13.89 1.51 -6.28
CA ALA A 168 15.15 2.25 -6.26
C ALA A 168 16.10 1.85 -7.40
N THR A 169 15.98 0.61 -7.87
CA THR A 169 16.70 0.06 -9.04
C THR A 169 16.32 0.73 -10.36
N LEU A 170 15.20 1.45 -10.43
CA LEU A 170 14.80 2.23 -11.61
C LEU A 170 15.24 3.71 -11.51
N ALA A 171 15.65 4.17 -10.32
CA ALA A 171 15.85 5.59 -10.05
C ALA A 171 16.96 6.22 -10.92
N LYS A 172 18.09 5.53 -11.13
CA LYS A 172 19.20 6.02 -11.97
C LYS A 172 18.74 6.33 -13.39
N ALA A 173 17.93 5.46 -13.99
CA ALA A 173 17.39 5.69 -15.33
C ALA A 173 16.39 6.85 -15.35
N ILE A 174 15.54 6.98 -14.33
CA ILE A 174 14.63 8.13 -14.21
C ILE A 174 15.41 9.44 -14.11
N VAL A 175 16.46 9.51 -13.27
CA VAL A 175 17.28 10.73 -13.14
C VAL A 175 17.95 11.09 -14.48
N ARG A 176 18.47 10.10 -15.22
CA ARG A 176 19.05 10.33 -16.55
C ARG A 176 18.02 10.88 -17.53
N GLU A 177 16.82 10.30 -17.56
CA GLU A 177 15.73 10.76 -18.44
C GLU A 177 15.25 12.17 -18.07
N LEU A 178 15.13 12.48 -16.78
CA LEU A 178 14.81 13.83 -16.33
C LEU A 178 15.90 14.84 -16.71
N SER A 179 17.17 14.43 -16.61
CA SER A 179 18.29 15.27 -17.02
C SER A 179 18.33 15.52 -18.53
N SER A 180 17.93 14.56 -19.36
CA SER A 180 17.83 14.76 -20.83
C SER A 180 16.74 15.78 -21.19
N MET A 181 15.71 15.91 -20.35
CA MET A 181 14.67 16.95 -20.41
C MET A 181 15.10 18.29 -19.80
N GLY A 182 16.35 18.44 -19.37
CA GLY A 182 16.88 19.66 -18.77
C GLY A 182 16.48 19.89 -17.31
N LEU A 183 15.99 18.86 -16.61
CA LEU A 183 15.54 18.96 -15.21
C LEU A 183 16.59 18.39 -14.26
N ALA A 184 16.85 19.09 -13.15
CA ALA A 184 17.47 18.44 -11.99
C ALA A 184 16.49 17.46 -11.34
N THR A 185 17.02 16.52 -10.56
CA THR A 185 16.20 15.67 -9.72
C THR A 185 16.40 15.97 -8.24
N LEU A 186 15.29 16.15 -7.51
CA LEU A 186 15.22 16.13 -6.05
C LEU A 186 14.75 14.73 -5.62
N LEU A 187 15.60 13.95 -4.95
CA LEU A 187 15.24 12.64 -4.41
C LEU A 187 14.64 12.79 -3.01
N ILE A 188 13.46 12.19 -2.81
CA ILE A 188 12.77 12.13 -1.51
C ILE A 188 12.44 10.68 -1.20
N GLY A 189 12.87 10.17 -0.05
CA GLY A 189 12.61 8.79 0.36
C GLY A 189 12.94 8.55 1.82
N GLU A 190 12.64 7.36 2.32
CA GLU A 190 12.84 7.00 3.73
C GLU A 190 14.18 6.31 4.01
N ASP A 191 14.80 5.69 3.00
CA ASP A 191 16.04 4.93 3.19
C ASP A 191 17.27 5.76 2.85
N ARG A 192 17.95 6.25 3.90
CA ARG A 192 19.08 7.17 3.73
C ARG A 192 20.23 6.56 2.93
N ALA A 193 20.60 5.31 3.19
CA ALA A 193 21.69 4.64 2.49
C ALA A 193 21.44 4.54 0.97
N THR A 194 20.22 4.16 0.56
CA THR A 194 19.85 4.13 -0.86
C THR A 194 19.85 5.54 -1.46
N LEU A 195 19.38 6.56 -0.74
CA LEU A 195 19.40 7.95 -1.22
C LEU A 195 20.82 8.48 -1.42
N ASP A 196 21.73 8.19 -0.47
CA ASP A 196 23.14 8.60 -0.56
C ASP A 196 23.84 7.92 -1.75
N TYR A 197 23.62 6.61 -1.93
CA TYR A 197 24.11 5.88 -3.10
C TYR A 197 23.58 6.49 -4.40
N LEU A 198 22.27 6.72 -4.52
CA LEU A 198 21.68 7.30 -5.72
C LEU A 198 22.18 8.71 -5.99
N LYS A 199 22.38 9.53 -4.95
CA LYS A 199 22.99 10.86 -5.09
C LYS A 199 24.41 10.75 -5.64
N ALA A 200 25.24 9.88 -5.09
CA ALA A 200 26.61 9.68 -5.55
C ALA A 200 26.66 9.23 -7.03
N GLU A 201 25.76 8.33 -7.43
CA GLU A 201 25.73 7.77 -8.79
C GLU A 201 25.10 8.68 -9.85
N THR A 202 24.34 9.70 -9.45
CA THR A 202 23.53 10.49 -10.40
C THR A 202 23.70 12.01 -10.27
N GLY A 203 24.29 12.50 -9.19
CA GLY A 203 24.36 13.91 -8.88
C GLY A 203 23.02 14.55 -8.51
N ALA A 204 21.98 13.75 -8.24
CA ALA A 204 20.70 14.26 -7.76
C ALA A 204 20.82 14.89 -6.36
N SER A 205 19.96 15.87 -6.07
CA SER A 205 19.93 16.52 -4.77
C SER A 205 19.01 15.77 -3.79
N LEU A 206 19.33 15.82 -2.51
CA LEU A 206 18.50 15.29 -1.42
C LEU A 206 17.81 16.45 -0.68
N ALA A 207 16.75 16.16 0.07
CA ALA A 207 16.09 17.17 0.91
C ALA A 207 17.04 17.82 1.93
N GLU A 208 18.03 17.06 2.41
CA GLU A 208 19.02 17.51 3.37
C GLU A 208 19.96 18.58 2.79
N ASP A 209 20.16 18.58 1.47
CA ASP A 209 20.92 19.64 0.79
C ASP A 209 20.22 21.01 0.88
N PHE A 210 18.95 21.01 1.27
CA PHE A 210 18.10 22.19 1.44
C PHE A 210 17.72 22.45 2.90
N GLY A 211 18.32 21.71 3.85
CA GLY A 211 18.13 21.94 5.28
C GLY A 211 17.12 21.01 5.96
N ALA A 212 16.62 19.95 5.30
CA ALA A 212 15.72 18.99 5.95
C ALA A 212 16.29 18.35 7.23
N GLY A 213 17.63 18.26 7.32
CA GLY A 213 18.33 17.71 8.49
C GLY A 213 18.21 18.57 9.76
N ALA A 214 17.80 19.83 9.66
CA ALA A 214 17.59 20.71 10.81
C ALA A 214 16.31 20.39 11.61
N PHE A 215 15.41 19.59 11.04
CA PHE A 215 14.15 19.21 11.68
C PHE A 215 14.25 17.83 12.34
N GLU A 216 14.45 17.80 13.65
CA GLU A 216 14.43 16.55 14.43
C GLU A 216 13.01 15.94 14.51
N ASP A 217 11.98 16.78 14.53
CA ASP A 217 10.60 16.33 14.55
C ASP A 217 10.17 15.81 13.18
N ARG A 218 9.71 14.55 13.14
CA ARG A 218 9.31 13.87 11.91
C ARG A 218 8.14 14.53 11.20
N THR A 219 7.22 15.17 11.95
CA THR A 219 6.07 15.86 11.36
C THR A 219 6.55 17.12 10.65
N GLN A 220 7.35 17.95 11.31
CA GLN A 220 7.95 19.14 10.69
C GLN A 220 8.79 18.79 9.46
N ARG A 221 9.67 17.78 9.59
CA ARG A 221 10.48 17.30 8.47
C ARG A 221 9.63 16.82 7.28
N ALA A 222 8.55 16.08 7.54
CA ALA A 222 7.64 15.65 6.49
C ALA A 222 6.96 16.83 5.78
N PHE A 223 6.52 17.85 6.51
CA PHE A 223 5.95 19.06 5.91
C PHE A 223 6.98 19.87 5.13
N PHE A 224 8.21 19.99 5.63
CA PHE A 224 9.33 20.58 4.90
C PHE A 224 9.58 19.86 3.57
N GLU A 225 9.72 18.53 3.59
CA GLU A 225 9.95 17.72 2.39
C GLU A 225 8.79 17.82 1.38
N MET A 226 7.53 17.80 1.85
CA MET A 226 6.36 18.01 0.99
C MET A 226 6.35 19.42 0.36
N ALA A 227 6.70 20.45 1.12
CA ALA A 227 6.78 21.83 0.62
C ALA A 227 7.95 22.03 -0.35
N LEU A 228 9.06 21.32 -0.17
CA LEU A 228 10.18 21.33 -1.10
C LEU A 228 9.80 20.65 -2.43
N MET A 229 9.13 19.50 -2.37
CA MET A 229 8.57 18.84 -3.55
C MET A 229 7.56 19.72 -4.28
N ALA A 230 6.72 20.46 -3.54
CA ALA A 230 5.69 21.34 -4.08
C ALA A 230 6.24 22.50 -4.94
N GLN A 231 7.53 22.82 -4.81
CA GLN A 231 8.21 23.84 -5.61
C GLN A 231 8.82 23.30 -6.90
N CYS A 232 8.86 21.97 -7.08
CA CYS A 232 9.33 21.36 -8.32
C CYS A 232 8.32 21.59 -9.45
N GLN A 233 8.73 21.42 -10.72
CA GLN A 233 7.79 21.52 -11.85
C GLN A 233 6.79 20.35 -11.90
N ARG A 234 7.23 19.18 -11.43
CA ARG A 234 6.48 17.93 -11.44
C ARG A 234 7.01 16.98 -10.38
N ILE A 235 6.19 16.03 -9.95
CA ILE A 235 6.58 14.96 -9.02
C ILE A 235 6.41 13.61 -9.72
N HIS A 236 7.49 12.85 -9.85
CA HIS A 236 7.44 11.44 -10.22
C HIS A 236 7.28 10.57 -8.96
N ALA A 237 6.15 9.87 -8.88
CA ALA A 237 5.83 8.99 -7.77
C ALA A 237 4.96 7.82 -8.24
N GLY A 238 4.92 6.75 -7.44
CA GLY A 238 3.80 5.80 -7.51
C GLY A 238 2.52 6.44 -6.96
N SER A 239 1.53 5.64 -6.57
CA SER A 239 0.30 6.15 -5.93
C SER A 239 0.52 6.52 -4.43
N SER A 240 1.61 7.22 -4.10
CA SER A 240 1.96 7.65 -2.74
C SER A 240 1.12 8.86 -2.32
N ILE A 241 0.40 8.73 -1.20
CA ILE A 241 -0.40 9.83 -0.67
C ILE A 241 0.46 11.01 -0.20
N PHE A 242 1.70 10.75 0.24
CA PHE A 242 2.66 11.80 0.59
C PHE A 242 2.95 12.69 -0.62
N ALA A 243 3.26 12.09 -1.77
CA ALA A 243 3.47 12.80 -3.03
C ALA A 243 2.19 13.49 -3.53
N SER A 244 1.01 12.89 -3.30
CA SER A 244 -0.27 13.52 -3.65
C SER A 244 -0.53 14.81 -2.86
N ILE A 245 -0.17 14.86 -1.57
CA ILE A 245 -0.26 16.09 -0.78
C ILE A 245 0.71 17.14 -1.31
N ALA A 246 1.98 16.80 -1.57
CA ALA A 246 2.94 17.74 -2.12
C ALA A 246 2.50 18.31 -3.49
N SER A 247 1.96 17.46 -4.36
CA SER A 247 1.34 17.87 -5.64
C SER A 247 0.19 18.84 -5.42
N LEU A 248 -0.70 18.56 -4.46
CA LEU A 248 -1.81 19.44 -4.11
C LEU A 248 -1.35 20.77 -3.50
N MET A 249 -0.31 20.76 -2.66
CA MET A 249 0.29 21.96 -2.06
C MET A 249 0.82 22.91 -3.14
N GLY A 250 1.57 22.36 -4.10
CA GLY A 250 2.20 23.14 -5.17
C GLY A 250 1.28 23.47 -6.34
N GLY A 251 0.14 22.78 -6.47
CA GLY A 251 -0.67 22.84 -7.69
C GLY A 251 0.07 22.27 -8.91
N ILE A 252 0.96 21.30 -8.71
CA ILE A 252 1.84 20.73 -9.73
C ILE A 252 1.46 19.28 -10.03
N PRO A 253 1.71 18.76 -11.24
CA PRO A 253 1.32 17.40 -11.61
C PRO A 253 2.14 16.33 -10.85
N MET A 254 1.44 15.32 -10.35
CA MET A 254 2.02 14.05 -9.93
C MET A 254 1.92 13.05 -11.09
N ILE A 255 3.05 12.56 -11.56
CA ILE A 255 3.17 11.77 -12.79
C ILE A 255 3.69 10.37 -12.43
N GLY A 256 3.04 9.34 -12.99
CA GLY A 256 3.54 7.97 -12.89
C GLY A 256 4.80 7.77 -13.76
N THR A 257 5.68 6.86 -13.34
CA THR A 257 6.90 6.53 -14.11
C THR A 257 6.61 5.82 -15.43
N ASN A 258 5.38 5.33 -15.62
CA ASN A 258 4.91 4.77 -16.89
C ASN A 258 4.87 5.78 -18.05
N THR A 259 5.00 7.07 -17.75
CA THR A 259 5.17 8.13 -18.75
C THR A 259 6.59 8.25 -19.29
N LEU A 260 7.58 7.70 -18.57
CA LEU A 260 8.99 7.69 -18.97
C LEU A 260 9.38 6.35 -19.60
N PHE A 261 8.90 5.25 -19.00
CA PHE A 261 9.20 3.90 -19.46
C PHE A 261 7.92 3.06 -19.43
N ASP A 262 7.62 2.35 -20.51
CA ASP A 262 6.58 1.34 -20.46
C ASP A 262 6.98 0.19 -19.50
N LYS A 263 6.03 -0.71 -19.20
CA LYS A 263 6.24 -1.81 -18.25
C LYS A 263 7.42 -2.72 -18.64
N SER A 264 7.54 -3.08 -19.92
CA SER A 264 8.63 -3.97 -20.39
C SER A 264 9.95 -3.26 -20.24
N ARG A 265 10.05 -2.02 -20.72
CA ARG A 265 11.30 -1.25 -20.64
C ARG A 265 11.73 -0.99 -19.19
N ALA A 266 10.79 -0.68 -18.31
CA ALA A 266 11.08 -0.51 -16.90
C ALA A 266 11.61 -1.80 -16.26
N ALA A 267 11.04 -2.96 -16.62
CA ALA A 267 11.50 -4.24 -16.11
C ALA A 267 12.90 -4.60 -16.60
N GLU A 268 13.21 -4.39 -17.88
CA GLU A 268 14.55 -4.57 -18.45
C GLU A 268 15.59 -3.74 -17.68
N ILE A 269 15.35 -2.44 -17.53
CA ILE A 269 16.25 -1.54 -16.81
C ILE A 269 16.51 -2.04 -15.38
N ILE A 270 15.44 -2.48 -14.68
CA ILE A 270 15.57 -3.00 -13.31
C ILE A 270 16.42 -4.27 -13.28
N LEU A 271 16.18 -5.21 -14.19
CA LEU A 271 16.91 -6.48 -14.24
C LEU A 271 18.38 -6.26 -14.64
N ASP A 272 18.65 -5.36 -15.58
CA ASP A 272 20.00 -4.98 -15.98
C ASP A 272 20.78 -4.31 -14.83
N GLU A 273 20.16 -3.37 -14.11
CA GLU A 273 20.78 -2.76 -12.92
C GLU A 273 21.09 -3.84 -11.87
N LEU A 274 20.14 -4.73 -11.58
CA LEU A 274 20.32 -5.77 -10.58
C LEU A 274 21.38 -6.81 -10.97
N LYS A 275 21.58 -7.08 -12.26
CA LYS A 275 22.59 -8.03 -12.73
C LYS A 275 24.00 -7.69 -12.21
N ASP A 276 24.36 -6.41 -12.27
CA ASP A 276 25.71 -5.94 -11.95
C ASP A 276 25.81 -5.24 -10.58
N ARG A 277 24.68 -4.72 -10.07
CA ARG A 277 24.66 -3.80 -8.91
C ARG A 277 23.78 -4.28 -7.76
N GLN A 278 23.33 -5.55 -7.74
CA GLN A 278 22.47 -6.09 -6.67
C GLN A 278 23.00 -5.79 -5.26
N ALA A 279 24.31 -5.90 -5.05
CA ALA A 279 24.95 -5.72 -3.75
C ALA A 279 25.00 -4.25 -3.29
N ASP A 280 24.83 -3.29 -4.20
CA ASP A 280 24.81 -1.86 -3.88
C ASP A 280 23.48 -1.43 -3.26
N TYR A 281 22.46 -2.29 -3.33
CA TYR A 281 21.15 -2.08 -2.71
C TYR A 281 21.00 -2.90 -1.44
N HIS A 282 20.20 -2.39 -0.50
CA HIS A 282 19.72 -3.22 0.60
C HIS A 282 18.97 -4.45 0.06
N PRO A 283 19.13 -5.66 0.65
CA PRO A 283 18.55 -6.90 0.09
C PRO A 283 17.05 -6.81 -0.18
N LEU A 284 16.28 -6.17 0.71
CA LEU A 284 14.84 -5.98 0.51
C LEU A 284 14.48 -5.00 -0.62
N GLU A 285 15.32 -4.00 -0.91
CA GLU A 285 15.12 -3.10 -2.05
C GLU A 285 15.42 -3.83 -3.35
N ALA A 286 16.49 -4.63 -3.38
CA ALA A 286 16.82 -5.48 -4.52
C ALA A 286 15.75 -6.57 -4.78
N ALA A 287 15.26 -7.23 -3.72
CA ALA A 287 14.14 -8.17 -3.80
C ALA A 287 12.89 -7.51 -4.37
N PHE A 288 12.59 -6.28 -3.93
CA PHE A 288 11.48 -5.49 -4.45
C PHE A 288 11.69 -5.11 -5.91
N GLY A 289 12.94 -4.83 -6.34
CA GLY A 289 13.30 -4.63 -7.75
C GLY A 289 12.90 -5.84 -8.61
N TYR A 290 13.33 -7.06 -8.24
CA TYR A 290 12.90 -8.28 -8.94
C TYR A 290 11.38 -8.47 -8.90
N GLN A 291 10.73 -8.21 -7.76
CA GLN A 291 9.26 -8.26 -7.66
C GLN A 291 8.59 -7.29 -8.63
N ALA A 292 9.08 -6.06 -8.73
CA ALA A 292 8.54 -5.05 -9.63
C ALA A 292 8.76 -5.42 -11.11
N ALA A 293 9.94 -5.93 -11.47
CA ALA A 293 10.22 -6.46 -12.80
C ALA A 293 9.27 -7.62 -13.16
N PHE A 294 9.09 -8.58 -12.25
CA PHE A 294 8.13 -9.67 -12.42
C PHE A 294 6.71 -9.14 -12.65
N LEU A 295 6.20 -8.24 -11.80
CA LEU A 295 4.84 -7.70 -11.93
C LEU A 295 4.61 -6.91 -13.23
N ASN A 296 5.66 -6.27 -13.75
CA ASN A 296 5.60 -5.57 -15.03
C ASN A 296 5.57 -6.53 -16.22
N LEU A 297 6.17 -7.72 -16.07
CA LEU A 297 6.33 -8.73 -17.11
C LEU A 297 5.37 -9.91 -17.00
N GLU A 298 4.60 -10.05 -15.91
CA GLU A 298 3.86 -11.27 -15.53
C GLU A 298 3.00 -11.85 -16.67
N ASP A 299 2.40 -10.98 -17.48
CA ASP A 299 1.52 -11.35 -18.60
C ASP A 299 2.24 -11.51 -19.96
N ARG A 300 3.57 -11.32 -19.97
CA ARG A 300 4.42 -11.23 -21.18
C ARG A 300 5.55 -12.25 -21.20
N ILE A 301 5.80 -12.93 -20.08
CA ILE A 301 6.92 -13.88 -19.95
C ILE A 301 6.44 -15.30 -19.71
N GLY A 302 7.25 -16.25 -20.16
CA GLY A 302 7.02 -17.67 -19.91
C GLY A 302 7.22 -18.02 -18.42
N PRO A 303 6.61 -19.11 -17.93
CA PRO A 303 6.71 -19.49 -16.52
C PRO A 303 8.14 -19.78 -16.05
N ALA A 304 9.04 -20.28 -16.91
CA ALA A 304 10.46 -20.46 -16.59
C ALA A 304 11.16 -19.13 -16.24
N GLN A 305 10.94 -18.10 -17.06
CA GLN A 305 11.50 -16.76 -16.80
C GLN A 305 10.88 -16.12 -15.56
N ALA A 306 9.57 -16.32 -15.34
CA ALA A 306 8.91 -15.89 -14.11
C ALA A 306 9.56 -16.52 -12.88
N ARG A 307 9.88 -17.82 -12.93
CA ARG A 307 10.56 -18.53 -11.84
C ARG A 307 11.96 -17.98 -11.58
N ASP A 308 12.81 -17.77 -12.59
CA ASP A 308 14.16 -17.21 -12.38
C ASP A 308 14.12 -15.85 -11.65
N ILE A 309 13.23 -14.95 -12.07
CA ILE A 309 13.07 -13.63 -11.42
C ILE A 309 12.60 -13.79 -9.96
N LEU A 310 11.62 -14.66 -9.72
CA LEU A 310 11.06 -14.90 -8.38
C LEU A 310 12.04 -15.62 -7.45
N GLU A 311 12.88 -16.51 -7.96
CA GLU A 311 13.93 -17.21 -7.21
C GLU A 311 14.98 -16.22 -6.72
N ARG A 312 15.41 -15.28 -7.58
CA ARG A 312 16.32 -14.18 -7.18
C ARG A 312 15.70 -13.29 -6.11
N ALA A 313 14.42 -12.92 -6.28
CA ALA A 313 13.68 -12.16 -5.25
C ALA A 313 13.59 -12.93 -3.92
N HIS A 314 13.34 -14.24 -3.98
CA HIS A 314 13.23 -15.10 -2.81
C HIS A 314 14.55 -15.30 -2.08
N GLY A 315 15.67 -15.39 -2.81
CA GLY A 315 17.01 -15.46 -2.21
C GLY A 315 17.35 -14.23 -1.35
N LEU A 316 16.82 -13.07 -1.72
CA LEU A 316 17.03 -11.79 -1.03
C LEU A 316 16.01 -11.50 0.08
N ASP A 317 14.76 -11.97 -0.06
CA ASP A 317 13.73 -11.90 0.97
C ASP A 317 13.02 -13.27 1.14
N PRO A 318 13.67 -14.23 1.83
CA PRO A 318 13.12 -15.57 2.02
C PRO A 318 11.91 -15.61 2.95
N GLN A 319 11.57 -14.49 3.60
CA GLN A 319 10.39 -14.38 4.46
C GLN A 319 9.13 -13.98 3.70
N ASN A 320 9.25 -13.45 2.49
CA ASN A 320 8.11 -13.08 1.66
C ASN A 320 7.52 -14.30 0.96
N ASP A 321 6.45 -14.83 1.56
CA ASP A 321 5.75 -16.02 1.06
C ASP A 321 5.11 -15.84 -0.32
N VAL A 322 4.92 -14.60 -0.77
CA VAL A 322 4.31 -14.34 -2.08
C VAL A 322 5.14 -14.92 -3.21
N TYR A 323 6.48 -14.92 -3.07
CA TYR A 323 7.36 -15.46 -4.10
C TYR A 323 7.20 -16.98 -4.24
N ALA A 324 7.20 -17.71 -3.13
CA ALA A 324 6.99 -19.17 -3.15
C ALA A 324 5.61 -19.54 -3.74
N LEU A 325 4.58 -18.76 -3.42
CA LEU A 325 3.23 -18.98 -3.97
C LEU A 325 3.17 -18.68 -5.48
N LYS A 326 3.82 -17.62 -5.95
CA LYS A 326 3.91 -17.29 -7.37
C LYS A 326 4.75 -18.30 -8.16
N MET A 327 5.85 -18.80 -7.58
CA MET A 327 6.66 -19.87 -8.19
C MET A 327 5.86 -21.17 -8.33
N ALA A 328 5.14 -21.58 -7.27
CA ALA A 328 4.25 -22.75 -7.34
C ALA A 328 3.15 -22.57 -8.40
N SER A 329 2.52 -21.38 -8.46
CA SER A 329 1.54 -21.02 -9.50
C SER A 329 2.12 -21.13 -10.91
N ALA A 330 3.36 -20.65 -11.11
CA ALA A 330 4.04 -20.74 -12.40
C ALA A 330 4.25 -22.20 -12.84
N TYR A 331 4.66 -23.10 -11.94
CA TYR A 331 4.74 -24.54 -12.23
C TYR A 331 3.36 -25.15 -12.54
N PHE A 332 2.34 -24.81 -11.75
CA PHE A 332 0.98 -25.32 -11.93
C PHE A 332 0.36 -24.88 -13.26
N ARG A 333 0.69 -23.69 -13.75
CA ARG A 333 0.24 -23.19 -15.06
C ARG A 333 0.76 -24.06 -16.22
N GLU A 334 1.94 -24.65 -16.06
CA GLU A 334 2.53 -25.59 -17.04
C GLU A 334 2.12 -27.04 -16.80
N HIS A 335 1.19 -27.31 -15.88
CA HIS A 335 0.82 -28.65 -15.42
C HIS A 335 1.97 -29.45 -14.77
N ASP A 336 3.10 -28.79 -14.46
CA ASP A 336 4.18 -29.35 -13.64
C ASP A 336 3.80 -29.29 -12.15
N TYR A 337 2.74 -30.01 -11.81
CA TYR A 337 2.23 -30.10 -10.46
C TYR A 337 3.23 -30.69 -9.45
N PRO A 338 4.07 -31.71 -9.79
CA PRO A 338 5.10 -32.20 -8.88
C PRO A 338 6.08 -31.10 -8.42
N SER A 339 6.61 -30.28 -9.33
CA SER A 339 7.55 -29.23 -8.96
C SER A 339 6.89 -28.12 -8.14
N GLY A 340 5.68 -27.70 -8.51
CA GLY A 340 4.93 -26.72 -7.72
C GLY A 340 4.57 -27.23 -6.33
N GLU A 341 4.19 -28.51 -6.20
CA GLU A 341 3.94 -29.17 -4.92
C GLU A 341 5.21 -29.22 -4.06
N ALA A 342 6.38 -29.48 -4.64
CA ALA A 342 7.65 -29.48 -3.92
C ALA A 342 7.97 -28.11 -3.31
N VAL A 343 7.73 -27.01 -4.05
CA VAL A 343 7.86 -25.64 -3.54
C VAL A 343 6.93 -25.40 -2.35
N LEU A 344 5.64 -25.75 -2.49
CA LEU A 344 4.68 -25.59 -1.40
C LEU A 344 5.06 -26.44 -0.18
N ARG A 345 5.42 -27.70 -0.39
CA ARG A 345 5.77 -28.65 0.67
C ARG A 345 6.96 -28.19 1.48
N SER A 346 8.05 -27.80 0.81
CA SER A 346 9.25 -27.26 1.46
C SER A 346 8.88 -26.08 2.36
N ARG A 347 8.14 -25.11 1.81
CA ARG A 347 7.76 -23.91 2.56
C ARG A 347 6.81 -24.19 3.71
N MET A 348 5.76 -24.98 3.47
CA MET A 348 4.76 -25.33 4.48
C MET A 348 5.38 -26.12 5.63
N ALA A 349 6.25 -27.09 5.33
CA ALA A 349 6.95 -27.89 6.33
C ALA A 349 7.84 -27.02 7.20
N ALA A 350 8.66 -26.14 6.60
CA ALA A 350 9.53 -25.22 7.34
C ALA A 350 8.73 -24.30 8.27
N GLN A 351 7.63 -23.71 7.78
CA GLN A 351 6.78 -22.84 8.60
C GLN A 351 6.09 -23.60 9.73
N PHE A 352 5.63 -24.81 9.47
CA PHE A 352 4.96 -25.63 10.48
C PHE A 352 5.92 -26.14 11.55
N GLN A 353 7.16 -26.49 11.18
CA GLN A 353 8.23 -26.86 12.10
C GLN A 353 8.61 -25.68 13.00
N ALA A 354 8.83 -24.50 12.41
CA ALA A 354 9.15 -23.30 13.17
C ALA A 354 8.00 -22.87 14.11
N ARG A 355 6.76 -23.00 13.65
CA ARG A 355 5.57 -22.68 14.45
C ARG A 355 4.38 -23.53 13.99
N PRO A 356 3.95 -24.56 14.77
CA PRO A 356 2.89 -25.49 14.36
C PRO A 356 1.48 -24.91 14.54
N GLN A 357 1.24 -23.70 14.00
CA GLN A 357 0.01 -22.94 14.05
C GLN A 357 -0.62 -22.80 12.66
N ILE A 358 -1.94 -22.98 12.58
CA ILE A 358 -2.72 -22.79 11.35
C ILE A 358 -3.64 -21.56 11.50
N PRO A 359 -3.77 -20.69 10.47
CA PRO A 359 -3.11 -20.77 9.17
C PRO A 359 -1.60 -20.50 9.25
N LEU A 360 -0.85 -21.21 8.41
CA LEU A 360 0.56 -20.92 8.16
C LEU A 360 0.71 -19.51 7.56
N PRO A 361 1.85 -18.83 7.76
CA PRO A 361 2.09 -17.52 7.16
C PRO A 361 1.78 -17.46 5.65
N MET A 362 2.19 -18.45 4.84
CA MET A 362 1.89 -18.44 3.40
C MET A 362 0.38 -18.57 3.10
N MET A 363 -0.35 -19.34 3.91
CA MET A 363 -1.80 -19.45 3.77
C MET A 363 -2.47 -18.11 4.08
N LYS A 364 -1.95 -17.33 5.03
CA LYS A 364 -2.48 -15.98 5.29
C LYS A 364 -2.36 -15.08 4.06
N VAL A 365 -1.27 -15.19 3.29
CA VAL A 365 -1.09 -14.44 2.03
C VAL A 365 -2.15 -14.83 0.99
N LEU A 366 -2.45 -16.13 0.83
CA LEU A 366 -3.54 -16.59 -0.05
C LEU A 366 -4.92 -16.04 0.35
N GLY A 367 -5.13 -15.78 1.64
CA GLY A 367 -6.36 -15.20 2.17
C GLY A 367 -6.33 -13.69 2.34
N ASP A 368 -5.25 -13.01 1.92
CA ASP A 368 -5.08 -11.59 2.16
C ASP A 368 -5.88 -10.79 1.12
N GLU A 369 -6.79 -9.97 1.64
CA GLU A 369 -7.69 -9.12 0.87
C GLU A 369 -7.16 -7.68 0.90
N ALA A 370 -7.21 -7.02 -0.24
CA ALA A 370 -6.90 -5.61 -0.37
C ALA A 370 -7.95 -4.90 -1.24
N SER A 371 -7.84 -3.57 -1.35
CA SER A 371 -8.74 -2.77 -2.19
C SER A 371 -8.70 -3.25 -3.65
N GLY A 372 -9.69 -4.04 -4.06
CA GLY A 372 -9.79 -4.65 -5.39
C GLY A 372 -9.80 -6.19 -5.42
N GLY A 373 -9.72 -6.88 -4.27
CA GLY A 373 -9.84 -8.34 -4.17
C GLY A 373 -8.65 -9.01 -3.48
N PHE A 374 -8.51 -10.32 -3.70
CA PHE A 374 -7.42 -11.12 -3.13
C PHE A 374 -6.11 -10.91 -3.88
N VAL A 375 -4.99 -10.83 -3.15
CA VAL A 375 -3.65 -10.57 -3.72
C VAL A 375 -3.27 -11.57 -4.82
N LEU A 376 -3.65 -12.84 -4.66
CA LEU A 376 -3.33 -13.95 -5.57
C LEU A 376 -4.55 -14.47 -6.34
N MET A 377 -5.58 -13.62 -6.52
CA MET A 377 -6.84 -14.04 -7.15
C MET A 377 -6.64 -14.69 -8.53
N ARG A 378 -5.72 -14.13 -9.34
CA ARG A 378 -5.37 -14.64 -10.68
C ARG A 378 -4.71 -16.02 -10.67
N ASP A 379 -4.21 -16.45 -9.51
CA ASP A 379 -3.47 -17.70 -9.37
C ASP A 379 -4.35 -18.85 -8.84
N PHE A 380 -5.50 -18.52 -8.22
CA PHE A 380 -6.31 -19.49 -7.47
C PHE A 380 -6.75 -20.70 -8.30
N GLU A 381 -7.04 -20.51 -9.58
CA GLU A 381 -7.45 -21.61 -10.46
C GLU A 381 -6.34 -22.66 -10.64
N PHE A 382 -5.07 -22.24 -10.70
CA PHE A 382 -3.94 -23.16 -10.84
C PHE A 382 -3.73 -23.99 -9.58
N PHE A 383 -3.88 -23.38 -8.40
CA PHE A 383 -3.88 -24.13 -7.13
C PHE A 383 -5.02 -25.15 -7.08
N LEU A 384 -6.23 -24.75 -7.50
CA LEU A 384 -7.39 -25.64 -7.54
C LEU A 384 -7.21 -26.78 -8.55
N ALA A 385 -6.54 -26.53 -9.67
CA ALA A 385 -6.21 -27.55 -10.67
C ALA A 385 -5.22 -28.58 -10.12
N ALA A 386 -4.12 -28.11 -9.51
CA ALA A 386 -3.14 -28.98 -8.84
C ALA A 386 -3.79 -29.80 -7.71
N ALA A 387 -4.67 -29.19 -6.92
CA ALA A 387 -5.45 -29.90 -5.91
C ALA A 387 -6.30 -31.03 -6.54
N ARG A 388 -7.05 -30.76 -7.61
CA ARG A 388 -7.84 -31.80 -8.30
C ARG A 388 -6.98 -32.91 -8.90
N ALA A 389 -5.74 -32.60 -9.27
CA ALA A 389 -4.78 -33.58 -9.77
C ALA A 389 -4.12 -34.45 -8.67
N GLY A 390 -4.51 -34.28 -7.40
CA GLY A 390 -4.09 -35.17 -6.32
C GLY A 390 -3.00 -34.63 -5.40
N TYR A 391 -2.53 -33.38 -5.60
CA TYR A 391 -1.38 -32.84 -4.87
C TYR A 391 -1.80 -32.25 -3.51
N PRO A 392 -1.30 -32.78 -2.38
CA PRO A 392 -1.89 -32.51 -1.06
C PRO A 392 -1.55 -31.15 -0.46
N CYS A 393 -0.35 -30.58 -0.67
CA CYS A 393 -0.07 -29.20 -0.26
C CYS A 393 -0.89 -28.21 -1.07
N ALA A 394 -1.06 -28.43 -2.39
CA ALA A 394 -1.99 -27.67 -3.21
C ALA A 394 -3.43 -27.78 -2.68
N ALA A 395 -3.91 -28.99 -2.36
CA ALA A 395 -5.25 -29.21 -1.79
C ALA A 395 -5.44 -28.49 -0.44
N ALA A 396 -4.43 -28.49 0.43
CA ALA A 396 -4.46 -27.75 1.69
C ALA A 396 -4.53 -26.22 1.48
N CYS A 397 -3.82 -25.69 0.49
CA CYS A 397 -3.89 -24.29 0.09
C CYS A 397 -5.26 -23.95 -0.52
N SER A 398 -5.76 -24.77 -1.44
CA SER A 398 -7.08 -24.62 -2.07
C SER A 398 -8.23 -24.68 -1.06
N ALA A 399 -8.15 -25.52 -0.04
CA ALA A 399 -9.10 -25.54 1.05
C ALA A 399 -9.18 -24.19 1.77
N TRP A 400 -8.03 -23.57 2.01
CA TRP A 400 -7.96 -22.25 2.61
C TRP A 400 -8.50 -21.16 1.69
N ILE A 401 -8.12 -21.16 0.41
CA ILE A 401 -8.65 -20.24 -0.61
C ILE A 401 -10.18 -20.30 -0.62
N ARG A 402 -10.77 -21.49 -0.78
CA ARG A 402 -12.23 -21.69 -0.79
C ARG A 402 -12.89 -21.20 0.52
N GLN A 403 -12.24 -21.45 1.66
CA GLN A 403 -12.74 -20.92 2.92
C GLN A 403 -12.74 -19.39 2.94
N GLN A 404 -11.71 -18.70 2.44
CA GLN A 404 -11.58 -17.24 2.50
C GLN A 404 -12.31 -16.47 1.39
N VAL A 405 -12.46 -17.06 0.21
CA VAL A 405 -13.05 -16.41 -0.97
C VAL A 405 -14.55 -16.67 -1.04
N SER A 406 -14.95 -17.93 -1.27
CA SER A 406 -16.34 -18.29 -1.59
C SER A 406 -17.21 -18.64 -0.37
N ALA A 407 -16.60 -18.78 0.81
CA ALA A 407 -17.27 -19.28 2.02
C ALA A 407 -17.92 -20.67 1.85
N GLU A 408 -17.53 -21.42 0.81
CA GLU A 408 -18.03 -22.75 0.48
C GLU A 408 -17.43 -23.80 1.42
N ARG A 409 -17.99 -23.88 2.63
CA ARG A 409 -17.47 -24.76 3.69
C ARG A 409 -17.36 -26.22 3.26
N LYS A 410 -18.32 -26.72 2.47
CA LYS A 410 -18.32 -28.11 1.99
C LYS A 410 -17.17 -28.38 1.01
N ALA A 411 -16.97 -27.50 0.03
CA ALA A 411 -15.87 -27.62 -0.94
C ALA A 411 -14.50 -27.44 -0.26
N ALA A 412 -14.37 -26.47 0.64
CA ALA A 412 -13.16 -26.26 1.43
C ALA A 412 -12.81 -27.50 2.28
N LEU A 413 -13.81 -28.10 2.94
CA LEU A 413 -13.59 -29.30 3.74
C LEU A 413 -13.24 -30.52 2.89
N ALA A 414 -13.82 -30.67 1.70
CA ALA A 414 -13.49 -31.74 0.76
C ALA A 414 -12.01 -31.69 0.35
N MET A 415 -11.51 -30.51 -0.03
CA MET A 415 -10.09 -30.29 -0.36
C MET A 415 -9.17 -30.56 0.84
N ALA A 416 -9.55 -30.14 2.04
CA ALA A 416 -8.76 -30.41 3.24
C ALA A 416 -8.70 -31.91 3.58
N ARG A 417 -9.80 -32.63 3.39
CA ARG A 417 -9.86 -34.10 3.56
C ARG A 417 -8.99 -34.81 2.54
N GLN A 418 -8.98 -34.33 1.29
CA GLN A 418 -8.11 -34.90 0.26
C GLN A 418 -6.63 -34.87 0.67
N ALA A 419 -6.15 -33.75 1.23
CA ALA A 419 -4.79 -33.65 1.75
C ALA A 419 -4.52 -34.66 2.90
N VAL A 420 -5.49 -34.84 3.81
CA VAL A 420 -5.40 -35.82 4.90
C VAL A 420 -5.43 -37.26 4.38
N THR A 421 -6.26 -37.57 3.38
CA THR A 421 -6.34 -38.92 2.79
C THR A 421 -5.04 -39.27 2.07
N ALA A 422 -4.45 -38.33 1.34
CA ALA A 422 -3.18 -38.53 0.67
C ALA A 422 -2.03 -38.77 1.66
N GLU A 423 -2.02 -38.08 2.80
CA GLU A 423 -1.00 -38.27 3.84
C GLU A 423 -1.61 -38.32 5.26
N PRO A 424 -2.18 -39.46 5.69
CA PRO A 424 -2.92 -39.56 6.95
C PRO A 424 -2.08 -39.26 8.20
N ALA A 425 -0.78 -39.60 8.15
CA ALA A 425 0.16 -39.35 9.24
C ALA A 425 0.50 -37.86 9.40
N ASN A 426 0.33 -37.04 8.36
CA ASN A 426 0.78 -35.66 8.33
C ASN A 426 -0.01 -34.78 9.32
N ARG A 427 0.66 -34.36 10.41
CA ARG A 427 0.06 -33.56 11.48
C ARG A 427 -0.41 -32.18 11.00
N MET A 428 0.26 -31.62 10.01
CA MET A 428 -0.09 -30.31 9.44
C MET A 428 -1.45 -30.37 8.74
N PHE A 429 -1.66 -31.34 7.85
CA PHE A 429 -2.92 -31.49 7.13
C PHE A 429 -4.10 -31.75 8.07
N ARG A 430 -3.93 -32.59 9.10
CA ARG A 430 -4.97 -32.80 10.14
C ARG A 430 -5.34 -31.51 10.88
N LYS A 431 -4.35 -30.65 11.20
CA LYS A 431 -4.62 -29.34 11.81
C LYS A 431 -5.31 -28.38 10.83
N ILE A 432 -4.95 -28.42 9.55
CA ILE A 432 -5.61 -27.64 8.50
C ILE A 432 -7.07 -28.05 8.37
N GLU A 433 -7.36 -29.35 8.22
CA GLU A 433 -8.73 -29.86 8.14
C GLU A 433 -9.58 -29.44 9.36
N ARG A 434 -9.01 -29.56 10.57
CA ARG A 434 -9.68 -29.09 11.81
C ARG A 434 -9.97 -27.59 11.75
N ARG A 435 -9.01 -26.77 11.30
CA ARG A 435 -9.18 -25.31 11.16
C ARG A 435 -10.26 -24.96 10.13
N ILE A 436 -10.30 -25.66 9.00
CA ILE A 436 -11.31 -25.48 7.95
C ILE A 436 -12.69 -25.86 8.50
N ARG A 437 -12.78 -26.98 9.23
CA ARG A 437 -14.01 -27.45 9.87
C ARG A 437 -14.57 -26.43 10.88
N GLN A 438 -13.71 -25.74 11.63
CA GLN A 438 -14.10 -24.69 12.58
C GLN A 438 -14.68 -23.42 11.92
N GLY A 439 -14.54 -23.24 10.61
CA GLY A 439 -15.06 -22.06 9.91
C GLY A 439 -14.23 -20.79 10.13
N ARG A 440 -14.64 -19.69 9.48
CA ARG A 440 -13.96 -18.39 9.62
C ARG A 440 -14.06 -17.88 11.06
N LYS A 441 -12.97 -17.30 11.56
CA LYS A 441 -13.00 -16.64 12.87
C LYS A 441 -13.85 -15.36 12.75
N PRO A 442 -14.82 -15.12 13.65
CA PRO A 442 -15.60 -13.89 13.63
C PRO A 442 -14.71 -12.63 13.74
N LYS A 443 -14.96 -11.63 12.89
CA LYS A 443 -14.22 -10.36 12.89
C LYS A 443 -14.52 -9.53 14.16
N ALA A 444 -15.78 -9.52 14.61
CA ALA A 444 -16.25 -8.79 15.80
C ALA A 444 -17.00 -9.69 16.80
N GLY A 445 -17.26 -9.16 18.01
CA GLY A 445 -18.03 -9.83 19.08
C GLY A 445 -17.20 -10.77 19.96
N LEU A 446 -17.07 -10.44 21.24
CA LEU A 446 -16.32 -11.26 22.22
C LEU A 446 -16.96 -12.65 22.38
N LEU A 447 -18.29 -12.71 22.48
CA LEU A 447 -19.06 -13.95 22.57
C LEU A 447 -18.97 -14.80 21.30
N ALA A 448 -19.00 -14.19 20.11
CA ALA A 448 -18.81 -14.91 18.85
C ALA A 448 -17.40 -15.50 18.75
N LYS A 449 -16.37 -14.74 19.17
CA LYS A 449 -14.98 -15.21 19.26
C LYS A 449 -14.81 -16.33 20.29
N LEU A 450 -15.50 -16.24 21.44
CA LEU A 450 -15.48 -17.25 22.50
C LEU A 450 -16.17 -18.54 22.04
N ARG A 451 -17.37 -18.45 21.46
CA ARG A 451 -18.10 -19.59 20.88
C ARG A 451 -17.30 -20.27 19.77
N TRP A 452 -16.64 -19.50 18.91
CA TRP A 452 -15.74 -20.03 17.88
C TRP A 452 -14.54 -20.78 18.48
N ARG A 453 -13.93 -20.26 19.57
CA ARG A 453 -12.85 -20.93 20.31
C ARG A 453 -13.34 -22.23 20.98
N LEU A 454 -14.49 -22.20 21.64
CA LEU A 454 -15.07 -23.34 22.35
C LEU A 454 -15.54 -24.44 21.38
N ALA A 455 -16.12 -24.09 20.23
CA ALA A 455 -16.42 -25.05 19.15
C ALA A 455 -15.17 -25.76 18.60
N GLY A 456 -13.99 -25.15 18.79
CA GLY A 456 -12.70 -25.77 18.49
C GLY A 456 -12.16 -26.72 19.56
N LEU A 457 -12.68 -26.65 20.78
CA LEU A 457 -12.29 -27.47 21.94
C LEU A 457 -13.32 -28.57 22.26
N ALA A 458 -14.61 -28.35 22.00
CA ALA A 458 -15.71 -29.26 22.38
C ALA A 458 -15.93 -30.47 21.42
N ARG A 459 -14.93 -30.84 20.62
CA ARG A 459 -15.00 -31.99 19.68
C ARG A 459 -13.74 -32.85 19.76
N PHE A 460 -13.36 -33.19 20.98
CA PHE A 460 -12.46 -34.29 21.30
C PHE A 460 -13.29 -35.45 21.82
#